data_AF-A0A9P1IC20-F1
#
_entry.id   AF-A0A9P1IC20-F1
#
_cell.length_a   1.000
_cell.length_b   1.000
_cell.length_c   1.000
_cell.angle_alpha   90.00
_cell.angle_beta   90.00
_cell.angle_gamma   90.00
#
_symmetry.space_group_name_H-M   'P 1'
#
loop_
_entity.id
_entity.type
_entity.pdbx_description
1 polymer ?
#
loop_
_entity_poly.entity_id
_entity_poly.type
_entity_poly.pdbx_seq_one_letter_code
_entity_poly.pdbx_strand_id
1 'polypeptide(L)'
;MFRLFVTLLILAAAVDATKHPKVTKITADLGFKCRLAPKIRIFAVSFVEKHRNGLSHTLLRNKPDSMYSATQRKKFEIEFAGNIGRSKIYVHVKHNCTPSGRFITSRYPFVDLPIREAHKTIRATLILQQ
;
A
#
# COMPACT_ATOMS: atom_id res chain seq x y z
N MET A 1 -57.76 6.60 5.67
CA MET A 1 -56.90 5.40 5.55
C MET A 1 -55.56 5.66 4.84
N PHE A 2 -55.03 6.90 4.82
CA PHE A 2 -53.82 7.27 4.04
C PHE A 2 -52.50 7.23 4.86
N ARG A 3 -52.56 6.93 6.17
CA ARG A 3 -51.40 7.02 7.10
C ARG A 3 -50.65 5.71 7.37
N LEU A 4 -50.98 4.61 6.68
CA LEU A 4 -50.33 3.31 6.90
C LEU A 4 -49.28 2.89 5.86
N PHE A 5 -49.21 3.57 4.71
CA PHE A 5 -48.24 3.23 3.65
C PHE A 5 -46.95 4.06 3.67
N VAL A 6 -46.91 5.18 4.40
CA VAL A 6 -45.75 6.08 4.43
C VAL A 6 -44.65 5.58 5.37
N THR A 7 -44.99 4.81 6.41
CA THR A 7 -44.01 4.27 7.37
C THR A 7 -43.21 3.08 6.84
N LEU A 8 -43.71 2.35 5.83
CA LEU A 8 -43.00 1.21 5.22
C LEU A 8 -41.88 1.64 4.25
N LEU A 9 -41.97 2.83 3.65
CA LEU A 9 -40.95 3.36 2.73
C LEU A 9 -39.67 3.86 3.43
N ILE A 10 -39.74 4.16 4.73
CA ILE A 10 -38.62 4.75 5.48
C ILE A 10 -37.63 3.67 5.95
N LEU A 11 -38.09 2.43 6.13
CA LEU A 11 -37.22 1.33 6.57
C LEU A 11 -36.33 0.77 5.44
N ALA A 12 -36.75 0.85 4.18
CA ALA A 12 -35.93 0.39 3.06
C ALA A 12 -34.71 1.29 2.81
N ALA A 13 -34.81 2.59 3.07
CA ALA A 13 -33.72 3.55 2.87
C ALA A 13 -32.62 3.46 3.94
N ALA A 14 -32.88 2.85 5.10
CA ALA A 14 -31.92 2.75 6.19
C ALA A 14 -30.99 1.52 6.09
N VAL A 15 -31.30 0.55 5.24
CA VAL A 15 -30.50 -0.69 5.10
C VAL A 15 -29.31 -0.50 4.16
N ASP A 16 -29.29 0.58 3.37
CA ASP A 16 -28.25 0.82 2.35
C ASP A 16 -27.03 1.63 2.87
N ALA A 17 -27.11 2.21 4.07
CA ALA A 17 -26.02 3.03 4.63
C ALA A 17 -24.95 2.25 5.42
N THR A 18 -25.10 0.93 5.60
CA THR A 18 -24.33 0.15 6.60
C THR A 18 -23.33 -0.87 6.02
N LYS A 19 -22.90 -0.77 4.77
CA LYS A 19 -21.98 -1.78 4.18
C LYS A 19 -20.81 -1.28 3.35
N HIS A 20 -20.51 0.03 3.30
CA HIS A 20 -19.26 0.46 2.69
C HIS A 20 -18.12 0.35 3.72
N PRO A 21 -17.22 -0.65 3.61
CA PRO A 21 -16.03 -0.69 4.46
C PRO A 21 -15.27 0.64 4.28
N LYS A 22 -14.89 1.27 5.39
CA LYS A 22 -14.18 2.55 5.37
C LYS A 22 -12.82 2.37 4.69
N VAL A 23 -12.75 2.66 3.39
CA VAL A 23 -11.51 2.63 2.62
C VAL A 23 -10.62 3.76 3.11
N THR A 24 -9.48 3.41 3.70
CA THR A 24 -8.44 4.36 4.12
C THR A 24 -7.42 4.49 3.00
N LYS A 25 -7.19 5.72 2.52
CA LYS A 25 -6.15 6.00 1.55
C LYS A 25 -4.85 6.37 2.26
N ILE A 26 -3.75 5.74 1.87
CA ILE A 26 -2.39 6.00 2.37
C ILE A 26 -1.52 6.37 1.17
N THR A 27 -0.76 7.46 1.29
CA THR A 27 0.23 7.84 0.28
C THR A 27 1.61 7.41 0.75
N ALA A 28 2.32 6.61 -0.04
CA ALA A 28 3.71 6.22 0.21
C ALA A 28 4.65 7.02 -0.72
N ASP A 29 5.51 7.84 -0.16
CA ASP A 29 6.53 8.60 -0.88
C ASP A 29 7.90 7.91 -0.68
N LEU A 30 8.22 7.01 -1.62
CA LEU A 30 9.38 6.12 -1.54
C LEU A 30 10.53 6.62 -2.43
N GLY A 31 11.71 6.73 -1.84
CA GLY A 31 12.99 6.82 -2.56
C GLY A 31 13.68 5.47 -2.63
N PHE A 32 14.43 5.20 -3.70
CA PHE A 32 15.19 3.96 -3.88
C PHE A 32 16.67 4.29 -4.06
N LYS A 33 17.54 3.70 -3.23
CA LYS A 33 18.99 3.86 -3.33
C LYS A 33 19.66 2.50 -3.48
N CYS A 34 20.61 2.39 -4.39
CA CYS A 34 21.45 1.20 -4.57
C CYS A 34 22.90 1.61 -4.31
N ARG A 35 23.63 0.85 -3.48
CA ARG A 35 25.07 1.15 -3.22
C ARG A 35 25.95 0.81 -4.42
N LEU A 36 25.55 -0.16 -5.23
CA LEU A 36 26.34 -0.70 -6.34
C LEU A 36 26.21 0.11 -7.63
N ALA A 37 25.15 0.92 -7.77
CA ALA A 37 24.90 1.68 -9.00
C ALA A 37 24.16 2.99 -8.71
N PRO A 38 24.52 4.09 -9.41
CA PRO A 38 23.87 5.41 -9.23
C PRO A 38 22.45 5.45 -9.80
N LYS A 39 22.15 4.58 -10.77
CA LYS A 39 20.81 4.39 -11.36
C LYS A 39 20.39 2.95 -11.20
N ILE A 40 19.12 2.74 -10.87
CA ILE A 40 18.54 1.41 -10.65
C ILE A 40 17.25 1.26 -11.42
N ARG A 41 17.03 0.10 -12.04
CA ARG A 41 15.74 -0.22 -12.64
C ARG A 41 14.86 -0.90 -11.60
N ILE A 42 13.69 -0.33 -11.36
CA ILE A 42 12.65 -0.92 -10.51
C ILE A 42 11.57 -1.46 -11.44
N PHE A 43 11.36 -2.78 -11.39
CA PHE A 43 10.41 -3.50 -12.23
C PHE A 43 9.03 -3.56 -11.60
N ALA A 44 8.97 -3.72 -10.29
CA ALA A 44 7.73 -3.81 -9.55
C ALA A 44 7.89 -3.26 -8.13
N VAL A 45 6.85 -2.60 -7.66
CA VAL A 45 6.67 -2.22 -6.25
C VAL A 45 5.31 -2.75 -5.84
N SER A 46 5.31 -3.67 -4.89
CA SER A 46 4.08 -4.26 -4.35
C SER A 46 3.95 -3.94 -2.87
N PHE A 47 2.76 -3.54 -2.44
CA PHE A 47 2.42 -3.39 -1.04
C PHE A 47 1.62 -4.61 -0.61
N VAL A 48 2.10 -5.31 0.41
CA VAL A 48 1.52 -6.57 0.88
C VAL A 48 1.16 -6.42 2.35
N GLU A 49 -0.12 -6.57 2.66
CA GLU A 49 -0.62 -6.73 4.02
C GLU A 49 -0.38 -8.17 4.48
N LYS A 50 0.19 -8.35 5.67
CA LYS A 50 0.27 -9.65 6.35
C LYS A 50 -0.53 -9.59 7.64
N HIS A 51 -1.48 -10.50 7.77
CA HIS A 51 -2.31 -10.68 8.94
C HIS A 51 -1.60 -11.55 9.99
N ARG A 52 -2.06 -11.47 11.26
CA ARG A 52 -1.51 -12.27 12.37
C ARG A 52 -1.66 -13.78 12.16
N ASN A 53 -2.69 -14.21 11.43
CA ASN A 53 -2.92 -15.62 11.07
C ASN A 53 -2.01 -16.12 9.93
N GLY A 54 -1.05 -15.30 9.47
CA GLY A 54 -0.10 -15.67 8.42
C GLY A 54 -0.59 -15.39 6.99
N LEU A 55 -1.89 -15.11 6.78
CA LEU A 55 -2.43 -14.75 5.47
C LEU A 55 -1.82 -13.45 4.97
N SER A 56 -1.56 -13.37 3.67
CA SER A 56 -1.01 -12.18 3.02
C SER A 56 -1.93 -11.73 1.88
N HIS A 57 -2.21 -10.44 1.81
CA HIS A 57 -3.05 -9.83 0.79
C HIS A 57 -2.27 -8.71 0.07
N THR A 58 -2.31 -8.69 -1.26
CA THR A 58 -1.63 -7.63 -2.04
C THR A 58 -2.55 -6.41 -2.12
N LEU A 59 -2.13 -5.30 -1.52
CA LEU A 59 -2.88 -4.03 -1.50
C LEU A 59 -2.70 -3.23 -2.78
N LEU A 60 -1.48 -3.20 -3.30
CA LEU A 60 -1.15 -2.49 -4.52
C LEU A 60 -0.03 -3.24 -5.24
N ARG A 61 -0.16 -3.37 -6.56
CA ARG A 61 0.92 -3.86 -7.43
C ARG A 61 1.18 -2.84 -8.52
N ASN A 62 2.24 -2.06 -8.37
CA ASN A 62 2.70 -1.11 -9.38
C ASN A 62 3.82 -1.77 -10.20
N LYS A 63 3.69 -1.78 -11.54
CA LYS A 63 4.74 -2.22 -12.46
C LYS A 63 5.32 -0.98 -13.16
N PRO A 64 6.16 -0.19 -12.49
CA PRO A 64 6.60 1.06 -13.06
C PRO A 64 7.53 0.89 -14.26
N ASP A 65 8.15 -0.30 -14.45
CA ASP A 65 9.25 -0.58 -15.39
C ASP A 65 10.05 0.66 -15.81
N SER A 66 10.54 1.37 -14.79
CA SER A 66 11.19 2.67 -14.94
C SER A 66 12.57 2.61 -14.33
N MET A 67 13.48 3.39 -14.89
CA MET A 67 14.74 3.72 -14.23
C MET A 67 14.51 4.75 -13.13
N TYR A 68 15.09 4.52 -11.97
CA TYR A 68 15.09 5.42 -10.81
C TYR A 68 16.51 5.89 -10.53
N SER A 69 16.65 7.20 -10.33
CA SER A 69 17.85 7.79 -9.74
C SER A 69 17.81 7.66 -8.21
N ALA A 70 18.97 7.60 -7.55
CA ALA A 70 19.09 7.66 -6.09
C ALA A 70 18.45 8.91 -5.45
N THR A 71 18.19 9.95 -6.24
CA THR A 71 17.51 11.20 -5.83
C THR A 71 16.02 11.22 -6.16
N GLN A 72 15.54 10.29 -6.99
CA GLN A 72 14.15 10.27 -7.44
C GLN A 72 13.27 9.57 -6.41
N ARG A 73 12.18 10.24 -6.03
CA ARG A 73 11.14 9.66 -5.19
C ARG A 73 9.87 9.48 -6.00
N LYS A 74 9.09 8.46 -5.65
CA LYS A 74 7.79 8.21 -6.28
C LYS A 74 6.71 8.05 -5.22
N LYS A 75 5.60 8.72 -5.48
CA LYS A 75 4.37 8.61 -4.68
C LYS A 75 3.56 7.42 -5.18
N PHE A 76 3.08 6.62 -4.24
CA PHE A 76 2.17 5.51 -4.47
C PHE A 76 0.93 5.73 -3.62
N GLU A 77 -0.23 5.65 -4.23
CA GLU A 77 -1.52 5.74 -3.53
C GLU A 77 -2.02 4.33 -3.29
N ILE A 78 -2.26 4.01 -2.03
CA ILE A 78 -2.64 2.68 -1.58
C ILE A 78 -4.00 2.81 -0.92
N GLU A 79 -4.95 2.05 -1.41
CA GLU A 79 -6.29 1.96 -0.82
C GLU A 79 -6.34 0.73 0.08
N PHE A 80 -6.78 0.95 1.32
CA PHE A 80 -6.79 -0.07 2.35
C PHE A 80 -8.18 -0.18 2.96
N ALA A 81 -8.83 -1.32 2.79
CA ALA A 81 -10.16 -1.59 3.33
C ALA A 81 -10.13 -2.32 4.71
N GLY A 82 -8.95 -2.59 5.26
CA GLY A 82 -8.78 -3.33 6.51
C GLY A 82 -8.73 -2.44 7.76
N ASN A 83 -8.42 -3.06 8.90
CA ASN A 83 -8.17 -2.34 10.16
C ASN A 83 -6.65 -2.21 10.41
N ILE A 84 -6.09 -1.01 10.16
CA ILE A 84 -4.63 -0.77 10.05
C ILE A 84 -3.88 -1.20 11.32
N GLY A 85 -4.52 -1.15 12.50
CA GLY A 85 -3.89 -1.49 13.77
C GLY A 85 -3.60 -2.98 14.00
N ARG A 86 -4.09 -3.89 13.14
CA ARG A 86 -3.93 -5.36 13.33
C ARG A 86 -3.06 -6.04 12.28
N SER A 87 -2.67 -5.33 11.23
CA SER A 87 -1.93 -5.91 10.10
C SER A 87 -0.59 -5.23 9.88
N LYS A 88 0.40 -5.99 9.42
CA LYS A 88 1.72 -5.46 9.05
C LYS A 88 1.77 -5.26 7.53
N ILE A 89 2.16 -4.08 7.07
CA ILE A 89 2.34 -3.84 5.64
C ILE A 89 3.82 -3.97 5.29
N TYR A 90 4.11 -4.62 4.17
CA TYR A 90 5.44 -4.79 3.60
C TYR A 90 5.48 -4.18 2.20
N VAL A 91 6.62 -3.58 1.84
CA VAL A 91 6.93 -3.20 0.46
C VAL A 91 7.85 -4.24 -0.13
N HIS A 92 7.43 -4.86 -1.23
CA HIS A 92 8.26 -5.73 -2.05
C HIS A 92 8.71 -4.96 -3.27
N VAL A 93 10.02 -4.87 -3.48
CA VAL A 93 10.62 -4.12 -4.59
C VAL A 93 11.39 -5.10 -5.46
N LYS A 94 10.95 -5.29 -6.71
CA LYS A 94 11.70 -6.06 -7.70
C LYS A 94 12.64 -5.13 -8.46
N HIS A 95 13.94 -5.37 -8.40
CA HIS A 95 14.96 -4.47 -8.92
C HIS A 95 16.22 -5.21 -9.40
N ASN A 96 17.13 -4.49 -10.07
CA ASN A 96 18.43 -5.01 -10.53
C ASN A 96 19.65 -4.49 -9.73
N CYS A 97 19.49 -4.03 -8.48
CA CYS A 97 20.62 -3.75 -7.56
C CYS A 97 21.41 -5.01 -7.20
N THR A 98 22.14 -5.61 -8.15
CA THR A 98 23.03 -6.74 -7.89
C THR A 98 24.31 -6.57 -8.70
N PRO A 99 25.44 -7.15 -8.25
CA PRO A 99 26.69 -7.10 -9.01
C PRO A 99 26.57 -7.70 -10.42
N SER A 100 25.70 -8.69 -10.59
CA SER A 100 25.46 -9.37 -11.86
C SER A 100 24.35 -8.75 -12.71
N GLY A 101 23.68 -7.69 -12.23
CA GLY A 101 22.52 -7.09 -12.90
C GLY A 101 21.26 -7.97 -12.93
N ARG A 102 21.27 -9.12 -12.22
CA ARG A 102 20.12 -10.01 -12.07
C ARG A 102 19.00 -9.35 -11.28
N PHE A 103 17.77 -9.75 -11.58
CA PHE A 103 16.57 -9.27 -10.88
C PHE A 103 16.41 -9.99 -9.54
N ILE A 104 16.28 -9.22 -8.47
CA ILE A 104 15.95 -9.72 -7.14
C ILE A 104 14.74 -8.99 -6.59
N THR A 105 14.08 -9.59 -5.60
CA THR A 105 12.96 -8.96 -4.89
C THR A 105 13.37 -8.74 -3.44
N SER A 106 13.50 -7.48 -3.05
CA SER A 106 13.82 -7.11 -1.67
C SER A 106 12.55 -6.72 -0.93
N ARG A 107 12.45 -7.16 0.33
CA ARG A 107 11.30 -6.95 1.20
C ARG A 107 11.65 -5.97 2.30
N TYR A 108 10.87 -4.91 2.42
CA TYR A 108 11.01 -3.89 3.45
C TYR A 108 9.75 -3.87 4.32
N PRO A 109 9.87 -3.84 5.66
CA PRO A 109 8.73 -3.52 6.50
C PRO A 109 8.27 -2.09 6.15
N PHE A 110 7.04 -1.93 5.70
CA PHE A 110 6.49 -0.63 5.34
C PHE A 110 6.11 0.16 6.59
N VAL A 111 5.71 -0.53 7.66
CA VAL A 111 5.10 0.07 8.84
C VAL A 111 5.47 -0.71 10.12
N ASP A 112 6.49 -0.24 10.84
CA ASP A 112 6.48 -0.22 12.33
C ASP A 112 6.20 1.22 12.84
N LEU A 113 5.80 2.13 11.95
CA LEU A 113 5.39 3.48 12.31
C LEU A 113 3.95 3.42 12.81
N PRO A 114 3.62 3.87 14.03
CA PRO A 114 2.25 3.90 14.49
C PRO A 114 1.44 4.80 13.54
N ILE A 115 0.67 4.21 12.64
CA ILE A 115 -0.33 4.89 11.82
C ILE A 115 -1.48 5.25 12.76
N ARG A 116 -1.19 6.18 13.67
CA ARG A 116 -2.19 6.93 14.41
C ARG A 116 -2.76 7.92 13.40
N GLU A 117 -3.92 7.55 12.88
CA GLU A 117 -4.84 8.32 12.06
C GLU A 117 -4.61 8.34 10.55
N ALA A 118 -5.74 8.14 9.87
CA ALA A 118 -5.93 8.26 8.44
C ALA A 118 -5.38 9.60 7.93
N HIS A 119 -4.89 9.65 6.69
CA HIS A 119 -4.32 10.82 6.00
C HIS A 119 -2.81 11.10 6.21
N LYS A 120 -1.97 10.10 6.47
CA LYS A 120 -0.51 10.30 6.53
C LYS A 120 0.20 9.83 5.25
N THR A 121 0.91 10.77 4.63
CA THR A 121 1.94 10.44 3.63
C THR A 121 3.13 9.82 4.36
N ILE A 122 3.44 8.56 4.08
CA ILE A 122 4.59 7.85 4.64
C ILE A 122 5.80 8.11 3.74
N ARG A 123 6.79 8.82 4.27
CA ARG A 123 8.06 9.06 3.58
C ARG A 123 9.10 8.03 4.02
N ALA A 124 9.64 7.26 3.09
CA ALA A 124 10.72 6.32 3.37
C ALA A 124 11.75 6.31 2.22
N THR A 125 12.99 5.98 2.55
CA THR A 125 14.04 5.68 1.55
C THR A 125 14.47 4.25 1.74
N LEU A 126 14.24 3.42 0.72
CA LEU A 126 14.57 2.01 0.72
C LEU A 126 16.00 1.84 0.17
N ILE A 127 16.89 1.32 1.02
CA ILE A 127 18.26 0.99 0.63
C ILE A 127 18.25 -0.44 0.09
N LEU A 128 18.43 -0.55 -1.22
CA LEU A 128 18.48 -1.80 -1.97
C LEU A 128 19.88 -2.40 -1.81
N GLN A 129 19.91 -3.59 -1.22
CA GLN A 129 21.11 -4.39 -0.98
C GLN A 129 20.84 -5.83 -1.41
N GLN A 130 21.91 -6.57 -1.70
CA GLN A 130 21.86 -7.98 -2.06
C GLN A 130 21.83 -8.84 -0.80
#